data_AF-A0A2N6SLA9-F1
#
_entry.id   AF-A0A2N6SLA9-F1
#
_cell.length_a   1.000
_cell.length_b   1.000
_cell.length_c   1.000
_cell.angle_alpha   90.00
_cell.angle_beta   90.00
_cell.angle_gamma   90.00
#
_symmetry.space_group_name_H-M   'P 1'
#
loop_
_entity.id
_entity.type
_entity.pdbx_description
1 polymer ?
#
loop_
_entity_poly.entity_id
_entity_poly.type
_entity_poly.pdbx_seq_one_letter_code
_entity_poly.pdbx_strand_id
1 'polypeptide(L)'
;MSRSGKRVDVTRIKYQAEFKVIEKLKQEGYKITYLCEALGVSRSAYYKWLKREPSPSQLRLEWLMEQIQEVYDNYNGIYGYRRITIYLNYSRLSI
;
A
#
# COMPACT_ATOMS: atom_id res chain seq x y z
N MET A 1 -24.95 6.40 12.91
CA MET A 1 -23.49 6.38 12.65
C MET A 1 -23.24 6.58 11.16
N SER A 2 -22.82 7.78 10.74
CA SER A 2 -22.57 8.10 9.33
C SER A 2 -21.30 7.37 8.85
N ARG A 3 -21.44 6.44 7.91
CA ARG A 3 -20.31 5.83 7.20
C ARG A 3 -19.81 6.84 6.18
N SER A 4 -18.95 7.76 6.60
CA SER A 4 -18.22 8.63 5.67
C SER A 4 -17.26 7.77 4.86
N GLY A 5 -17.72 7.32 3.69
CA GLY A 5 -16.90 6.64 2.70
C GLY A 5 -15.91 7.63 2.09
N LYS A 6 -14.79 7.90 2.78
CA LYS A 6 -13.65 8.54 2.13
C LYS A 6 -13.17 7.59 1.03
N ARG A 7 -13.37 7.99 -0.23
CA ARG A 7 -12.75 7.32 -1.38
C ARG A 7 -11.24 7.26 -1.12
N VAL A 8 -10.66 6.07 -1.26
CA VAL A 8 -9.21 5.89 -1.18
C VAL A 8 -8.61 6.70 -2.34
N ASP A 9 -7.79 7.68 -2.01
CA ASP A 9 -7.12 8.56 -2.98
C ASP A 9 -6.06 7.74 -3.76
N VAL A 10 -6.48 7.18 -4.90
CA VAL A 10 -5.68 6.32 -5.78
C VAL A 10 -4.58 7.13 -6.50
N THR A 11 -4.67 8.46 -6.53
CA THR A 11 -3.72 9.35 -7.20
C THR A 11 -2.33 9.29 -6.55
N ARG A 12 -2.25 8.82 -5.30
CA ARG A 12 -1.01 8.69 -4.50
C ARG A 12 -0.06 7.56 -4.93
N ILE A 13 -0.43 6.76 -5.93
CA ILE A 13 0.30 5.54 -6.36
C ILE A 13 0.94 5.70 -7.75
N LYS A 14 0.69 6.80 -8.47
CA LYS A 14 0.98 6.96 -9.91
C LYS A 14 2.40 6.53 -10.36
N TYR A 15 3.42 6.68 -9.51
CA TYR A 15 4.81 6.32 -9.84
C TYR A 15 5.46 5.37 -8.81
N GLN A 16 4.68 4.62 -8.05
CA GLN A 16 5.22 3.81 -6.96
C GLN A 16 6.15 2.69 -7.46
N ALA A 17 5.85 2.08 -8.61
CA ALA A 17 6.68 1.03 -9.18
C ALA A 17 8.02 1.60 -9.66
N GLU A 18 7.97 2.71 -10.37
CA GLU A 18 9.12 3.45 -10.89
C GLU A 18 10.03 3.88 -9.74
N PHE A 19 9.49 4.46 -8.68
CA PHE A 19 10.31 4.85 -7.53
C PHE A 19 10.96 3.66 -6.81
N LYS A 20 10.28 2.51 -6.72
CA LYS A 20 10.87 1.28 -6.19
C LYS A 20 12.03 0.79 -7.06
N VAL A 21 11.90 0.85 -8.39
CA VAL A 21 12.97 0.52 -9.33
C VAL A 21 14.15 1.49 -9.17
N ILE A 22 13.89 2.79 -9.05
CA ILE A 22 14.94 3.80 -8.82
C ILE A 22 15.68 3.51 -7.52
N GLU A 23 14.98 3.18 -6.43
CA GLU A 23 15.62 2.89 -5.15
C GLU A 23 16.51 1.64 -5.22
N LYS A 24 16.05 0.59 -5.91
CA LYS A 24 16.84 -0.63 -6.12
C LYS A 24 18.10 -0.35 -6.94
N LEU A 25 17.97 0.32 -8.08
CA LEU A 25 19.12 0.62 -8.96
C LEU A 25 20.08 1.65 -8.32
N LYS A 26 19.59 2.58 -7.52
CA LYS A 26 20.45 3.46 -6.71
C LYS A 26 21.37 2.63 -5.79
N GLN A 27 20.87 1.56 -5.17
CA GLN A 27 21.69 0.67 -4.32
C GLN A 27 22.78 -0.06 -5.12
N GLU A 28 22.56 -0.29 -6.42
CA GLU A 28 23.53 -0.85 -7.36
C GLU A 28 24.55 0.20 -7.89
N GLY A 29 24.45 1.47 -7.45
CA GLY A 29 25.40 2.54 -7.77
C GLY A 29 24.99 3.48 -8.90
N TYR A 30 23.78 3.32 -9.46
CA TYR A 30 23.30 4.18 -10.54
C TYR A 30 22.89 5.57 -10.04
N LYS A 31 23.13 6.61 -10.86
CA LYS A 31 22.75 7.99 -10.51
C LYS A 31 21.25 8.19 -10.67
N ILE A 32 20.62 8.72 -9.63
CA ILE A 32 19.18 9.01 -9.56
C ILE A 32 18.71 9.91 -10.73
N THR A 33 19.54 10.85 -11.18
CA THR A 33 19.23 11.72 -12.32
C THR A 33 18.91 10.93 -13.59
N TYR A 34 19.79 9.99 -13.96
CA TYR A 34 19.59 9.16 -15.14
C TYR A 34 18.41 8.22 -15.00
N LEU A 35 18.18 7.67 -13.80
CA LEU A 35 17.06 6.78 -13.55
C LEU A 35 15.70 7.51 -13.63
N CYS A 36 15.62 8.72 -13.09
CA CYS A 36 14.42 9.56 -13.20
C CYS A 36 14.11 9.93 -14.65
N GLU A 37 15.13 10.30 -15.43
CA GLU A 37 14.99 10.61 -16.85
C GLU A 37 14.55 9.38 -17.66
N ALA A 38 15.18 8.24 -17.44
CA ALA A 38 14.86 6.98 -18.13
C ALA A 38 13.42 6.51 -17.87
N LEU A 39 12.90 6.72 -16.66
CA LEU A 39 11.54 6.32 -16.26
C LEU A 39 10.51 7.43 -16.46
N GLY A 40 10.90 8.61 -16.96
CA GLY A 40 9.99 9.72 -17.21
C GLY A 40 9.36 10.32 -15.95
N VAL A 41 10.03 10.23 -14.80
CA VAL A 41 9.55 10.75 -13.51
C VAL A 41 10.35 11.95 -13.05
N SER A 42 9.73 12.90 -12.35
CA SER A 42 10.45 14.05 -11.82
C SER A 42 11.28 13.68 -10.59
N ARG A 43 12.51 14.23 -10.51
CA ARG A 43 13.38 14.08 -9.33
C ARG A 43 12.69 14.58 -8.05
N SER A 44 11.95 15.68 -8.14
CA SER A 44 11.21 16.23 -7.01
C SER A 44 10.11 15.29 -6.51
N ALA A 45 9.43 14.57 -7.41
CA ALA A 45 8.45 13.57 -7.01
C ALA A 45 9.10 12.36 -6.34
N TYR A 46 10.25 11.90 -6.83
CA TYR A 46 11.02 10.81 -6.20
C TYR A 46 11.45 11.18 -4.77
N TYR A 47 12.06 12.34 -4.56
CA TYR A 47 12.47 12.76 -3.22
C TYR A 47 11.28 13.04 -2.29
N LYS A 48 10.15 13.51 -2.82
CA LYS A 48 8.90 13.64 -2.05
C LYS A 48 8.36 12.27 -1.62
N TRP A 49 8.43 11.28 -2.50
CA TRP A 49 8.06 9.90 -2.19
C TRP A 49 8.98 9.28 -1.14
N LEU A 50 10.29 9.53 -1.24
CA LEU A 50 11.29 9.01 -0.30
C LEU A 50 11.04 9.48 1.16
N LYS A 51 10.59 10.72 1.34
CA LYS A 51 10.29 11.31 2.66
C LYS A 51 8.86 11.06 3.13
N ARG A 52 8.07 10.26 2.41
CA ARG A 52 6.65 10.10 2.70
C ARG A 52 6.46 9.15 3.88
N GLU A 53 5.73 9.62 4.89
CA GLU A 53 5.26 8.79 5.98
C GLU A 53 3.80 8.32 5.74
N PRO A 54 3.47 7.08 6.12
CA PRO A 54 2.12 6.57 6.00
C PRO A 54 1.20 7.26 7.03
N SER A 55 0.06 7.76 6.57
CA SER A 55 -0.95 8.32 7.48
C SER A 55 -1.55 7.22 8.39
N PRO A 56 -2.13 7.57 9.56
CA PRO A 56 -2.81 6.59 10.41
C PRO A 56 -3.91 5.79 9.70
N SER A 57 -4.58 6.37 8.70
CA SER A 57 -5.58 5.65 7.92
C SER A 57 -4.95 4.68 6.91
N GLN A 58 -3.76 5.00 6.42
CA GLN A 58 -3.00 4.14 5.51
C GLN A 58 -2.44 2.94 6.27
N LEU A 59 -1.85 3.17 7.46
CA LEU A 59 -1.41 2.09 8.34
C LEU A 59 -2.56 1.14 8.70
N ARG A 60 -3.74 1.68 9.05
CA ARG A 60 -4.93 0.86 9.30
C ARG A 60 -5.39 0.06 8.08
N LEU A 61 -5.27 0.62 6.88
CA LEU A 61 -5.63 -0.07 5.65
C LEU A 61 -4.64 -1.19 5.33
N GLU A 62 -3.34 -0.93 5.46
CA GLU A 62 -2.27 -1.92 5.26
C GLU A 62 -2.46 -3.10 6.23
N TRP A 63 -2.63 -2.81 7.52
CA TRP A 63 -2.95 -3.83 8.52
C TRP A 63 -4.22 -4.62 8.18
N LEU A 64 -5.30 -3.94 7.78
CA LEU A 64 -6.55 -4.63 7.41
C LEU A 64 -6.36 -5.53 6.18
N MET A 65 -5.57 -5.10 5.20
CA MET A 65 -5.26 -5.92 4.02
C MET A 65 -4.49 -7.17 4.40
N GLU A 66 -3.51 -7.07 5.29
CA GLU A 66 -2.77 -8.23 5.82
C GLU A 66 -3.71 -9.23 6.50
N GLN A 67 -4.62 -8.74 7.36
CA GLN A 67 -5.60 -9.60 8.04
C GLN A 67 -6.58 -10.25 7.07
N ILE A 68 -7.02 -9.55 6.03
CA ILE A 68 -7.87 -10.13 4.97
C ILE A 68 -7.12 -11.24 4.25
N GLN A 69 -5.85 -11.01 3.88
CA GLN A 69 -5.03 -11.98 3.16
C GLN A 69 -4.79 -13.23 4.01
N GLU A 70 -4.44 -13.06 5.28
CA GLU A 70 -4.25 -14.15 6.22
C GLU A 70 -5.50 -15.05 6.33
N VAL A 71 -6.68 -14.44 6.48
CA VAL A 71 -7.95 -15.20 6.51
C VAL A 71 -8.21 -15.89 5.18
N TYR A 72 -7.96 -15.22 4.07
CA TYR A 72 -8.13 -15.83 2.75
C TYR A 72 -7.25 -17.08 2.61
N ASP A 73 -5.97 -16.99 2.97
CA ASP A 73 -5.01 -18.08 2.85
C ASP A 73 -5.31 -19.22 3.83
N ASN A 74 -5.66 -18.91 5.09
CA ASN A 74 -6.03 -19.91 6.11
C ASN A 74 -7.25 -20.76 5.71
N TYR A 75 -8.16 -20.19 4.94
CA TYR A 75 -9.33 -20.89 4.42
C TYR A 75 -9.20 -21.28 2.94
N ASN A 76 -7.97 -21.34 2.40
CA ASN A 76 -7.66 -21.73 1.03
C ASN A 76 -8.50 -21.01 -0.04
N GLY A 77 -8.81 -19.73 0.21
CA GLY A 77 -9.62 -18.89 -0.67
C GLY A 77 -11.13 -19.22 -0.72
N ILE A 78 -11.61 -20.16 0.10
CA ILE A 78 -13.05 -20.51 0.17
C ILE A 78 -13.86 -19.33 0.71
N TYR A 79 -13.27 -18.53 1.58
CA TYR A 79 -13.95 -17.41 2.20
C TYR A 79 -13.97 -16.20 1.26
N GLY A 80 -15.14 -15.93 0.69
CA GLY A 80 -15.40 -14.65 0.01
C GLY A 80 -15.54 -13.48 1.00
N TYR A 81 -15.60 -12.24 0.47
CA TYR A 81 -15.57 -11.00 1.24
C TYR A 81 -16.51 -10.98 2.47
N ARG A 82 -17.72 -11.55 2.34
CA ARG A 82 -18.73 -11.57 3.40
C ARG A 82 -18.29 -12.42 4.59
N ARG A 83 -17.72 -13.60 4.33
CA ARG A 83 -17.23 -14.51 5.38
C ARG A 83 -15.98 -13.96 6.05
N ILE A 84 -15.06 -13.39 5.26
CA ILE A 84 -13.89 -12.68 5.79
C ILE A 84 -14.32 -11.52 6.71
N THR A 85 -15.30 -10.72 6.28
CA THR A 85 -15.81 -9.60 7.10
C THR A 85 -16.39 -10.09 8.43
N ILE A 86 -17.17 -11.18 8.41
CA ILE A 86 -17.73 -11.76 9.64
C ILE A 86 -16.61 -12.25 10.56
N TYR A 87 -15.64 -12.99 10.00
CA TYR A 87 -14.49 -13.49 10.74
C TYR A 87 -13.72 -12.35 11.42
N LEU A 88 -13.29 -11.33 10.66
CA LEU A 88 -12.54 -10.20 11.20
C LEU A 88 -13.31 -9.42 12.27
N ASN A 89 -14.62 -9.26 12.12
CA ASN A 89 -15.44 -8.60 13.14
C ASN A 89 -15.55 -9.43 14.43
N TYR A 90 -15.62 -10.76 14.31
CA TYR A 90 -15.65 -11.66 15.46
C TYR A 90 -14.31 -11.67 16.19
N SER A 91 -13.19 -11.80 15.46
CA SER A 91 -11.83 -11.81 16.02
C SER A 91 -11.48 -10.49 16.74
N ARG A 92 -12.11 -9.38 16.34
CA ARG A 92 -11.96 -8.07 16.99
C ARG A 92 -12.74 -7.93 18.30
N LEU A 93 -13.75 -8.78 18.55
CA LEU A 93 -14.56 -8.78 19.77
C LEU A 93 -13.97 -9.66 20.89
N SER A 94 -12.98 -10.49 20.57
CA SER A 94 -12.35 -11.44 21.49
C SER A 94 -11.02 -10.96 22.09
N ILE A 95 -10.66 -9.67 21.91
CA ILE A 95 -9.46 -9.01 22.47
C ILE A 95 -9.91 -7.82 23.31
#